data_AF-X1LUL4-F1
#
_entry.id   AF-X1LUL4-F1
#
_cell.length_a   1.000
_cell.length_b   1.000
_cell.length_c   1.000
_cell.angle_alpha   90.00
_cell.angle_beta   90.00
_cell.angle_gamma   90.00
#
_symmetry.space_group_name_H-M   'P 1'
#
loop_
_entity.id
_entity.type
_entity.pdbx_description
1 polymer ?
#
loop_
_entity_poly.entity_id
_entity_poly.type
_entity_poly.pdbx_seq_one_letter_code
_entity_poly.pdbx_strand_id
1 'polypeptide(L)'
;MSDLFFESRKAKSSALEGPKEIVATYDYHTREGKVLFQVVRFEPKSFAQRRPDGKEGWTWGLRGIKPVIYHLPQVKEAIDKGETIFLPEGEKDADNLTSHLGVVATTGPMGAGKWRKAYAQMLTGAKEVVVIADNDSPGLRHAQTIASSLLA
;
A
#
# COMPACT_ATOMS: atom_id res chain seq x y z
N MET A 1 -35.79 15.33 13.25
CA MET A 1 -35.79 14.13 12.40
C MET A 1 -35.92 14.63 10.97
N SER A 2 -34.79 14.91 10.35
CA SER A 2 -34.70 15.47 8.99
C SER A 2 -33.47 14.86 8.37
N ASP A 3 -33.70 14.16 7.27
CA ASP A 3 -32.73 13.45 6.46
C ASP A 3 -31.52 14.32 6.10
N LEU A 4 -30.33 13.80 6.35
CA LEU A 4 -29.02 14.46 6.20
C LEU A 4 -28.20 13.78 5.09
N PHE A 5 -28.86 13.36 4.02
CA PHE A 5 -28.21 12.81 2.83
C PHE A 5 -28.51 13.67 1.61
N PHE A 6 -27.53 14.48 1.22
CA PHE A 6 -27.51 15.14 -0.07
C PHE A 6 -27.23 14.08 -1.14
N GLU A 7 -28.23 13.74 -1.96
CA GLU A 7 -28.04 12.89 -3.13
C GLU A 7 -27.09 13.57 -4.13
N SER A 8 -25.85 13.11 -4.19
CA SER A 8 -24.89 13.55 -5.19
C SER A 8 -25.16 12.84 -6.51
N ARG A 9 -25.79 13.55 -7.46
CA ARG A 9 -25.86 13.17 -8.86
C ARG A 9 -24.44 13.21 -9.45
N LYS A 10 -23.88 12.06 -9.83
CA LYS A 10 -22.62 11.99 -10.60
C LYS A 10 -22.83 12.57 -12.00
N ALA A 11 -22.47 13.83 -12.19
CA ALA A 11 -22.17 14.37 -13.51
C ALA A 11 -20.77 13.93 -13.94
N LYS A 12 -20.65 13.28 -15.11
CA LYS A 12 -19.36 13.10 -15.79
C LYS A 12 -18.92 14.47 -16.33
N SER A 13 -18.06 15.16 -15.61
CA SER A 13 -17.40 16.38 -16.07
C SER A 13 -16.00 16.03 -16.58
N SER A 14 -15.81 16.07 -17.89
CA SER A 14 -14.49 16.03 -18.55
C SER A 14 -13.94 17.45 -18.67
N ALA A 15 -13.74 18.12 -17.53
CA ALA A 15 -13.09 19.43 -17.49
C ALA A 15 -11.58 19.24 -17.35
N LEU A 16 -10.82 19.93 -18.22
CA LEU A 16 -9.36 19.99 -18.30
C LEU A 16 -8.69 19.99 -16.91
N GLU A 17 -8.13 18.86 -16.49
CA GLU A 17 -7.36 18.77 -15.24
C GLU A 17 -6.04 19.53 -15.41
N GLY A 18 -5.74 20.44 -14.48
CA GLY A 18 -4.43 21.11 -14.40
C GLY A 18 -3.27 20.12 -14.20
N PRO A 19 -2.01 20.59 -14.18
CA PRO A 19 -0.86 19.71 -14.02
C PRO A 19 -0.95 18.93 -12.70
N LYS A 20 -0.78 17.61 -12.77
CA LYS A 20 -0.76 16.75 -11.58
C LYS A 20 0.52 16.99 -10.78
N GLU A 21 0.37 17.35 -9.52
CA GLU A 21 1.50 17.55 -8.59
C GLU A 21 1.76 16.26 -7.81
N ILE A 22 3.03 15.88 -7.66
CA ILE A 22 3.42 14.75 -6.79
C ILE A 22 3.37 15.24 -5.35
N VAL A 23 2.51 14.63 -4.54
CA VAL A 23 2.34 14.98 -3.12
C VAL A 23 2.92 13.94 -2.15
N ALA A 24 3.19 12.72 -2.63
CA ALA A 24 3.94 11.70 -1.88
C ALA A 24 4.55 10.65 -2.82
N THR A 25 5.63 10.02 -2.35
CA THR A 25 6.25 8.85 -2.99
C THR A 25 6.52 7.78 -1.93
N TYR A 26 6.18 6.54 -2.24
CA TYR A 26 6.36 5.39 -1.37
C TYR A 26 7.32 4.39 -2.01
N ASP A 27 8.45 4.16 -1.36
CA ASP A 27 9.56 3.39 -1.92
C ASP A 27 9.46 1.91 -1.53
N TYR A 28 9.31 1.06 -2.53
CA TYR A 28 9.32 -0.38 -2.35
C TYR A 28 10.72 -0.90 -2.58
N HIS A 29 11.26 -1.59 -1.57
CA HIS A 29 12.64 -2.02 -1.56
C HIS A 29 12.77 -3.53 -1.80
N THR A 30 13.85 -3.91 -2.46
CA THR A 30 14.39 -5.28 -2.40
C THR A 30 14.74 -5.66 -0.96
N ARG A 31 15.00 -6.95 -0.72
CA ARG A 31 15.44 -7.41 0.60
C ARG A 31 16.74 -6.75 1.05
N GLU A 32 17.60 -6.37 0.09
CA GLU A 32 18.88 -5.72 0.31
C GLU A 32 18.75 -4.20 0.52
N GLY A 33 17.53 -3.65 0.60
CA GLY A 33 17.29 -2.23 0.82
C GLY A 33 17.46 -1.35 -0.41
N LYS A 34 17.62 -1.92 -1.62
CA LYS A 34 17.64 -1.14 -2.87
C LYS A 34 16.22 -0.83 -3.34
N VAL A 35 15.95 0.40 -3.78
CA VAL A 35 14.65 0.78 -4.36
C VAL A 35 14.37 -0.06 -5.61
N LEU A 36 13.26 -0.79 -5.58
CA LEU A 36 12.77 -1.64 -6.67
C LEU A 36 11.77 -0.89 -7.55
N PHE A 37 10.83 -0.19 -6.92
CA PHE A 37 9.87 0.70 -7.57
C PHE A 37 9.29 1.69 -6.55
N GLN A 38 8.55 2.67 -7.04
CA GLN A 38 7.80 3.62 -6.23
C GLN A 38 6.32 3.61 -6.60
N VAL A 39 5.46 3.79 -5.60
CA VAL A 39 4.09 4.28 -5.79
C VAL A 39 4.12 5.79 -5.58
N VAL A 40 3.58 6.52 -6.55
CA VAL A 40 3.54 7.99 -6.56
C VAL A 40 2.10 8.42 -6.38
N ARG A 41 1.84 9.27 -5.40
CA ARG A 41 0.54 9.89 -5.15
C ARG A 41 0.55 11.32 -5.71
N PHE A 42 -0.51 11.66 -6.44
CA PHE A 42 -0.73 12.99 -7.01
C PHE A 42 -1.90 13.72 -6.38
N GLU A 43 -1.93 15.04 -6.57
CA GLU A 43 -3.10 15.91 -6.43
C GLU A 43 -3.47 16.50 -7.82
N PRO A 44 -4.72 16.41 -8.30
CA PRO A 44 -5.86 15.65 -7.73
C PRO A 44 -5.58 14.16 -7.51
N LYS A 45 -6.20 13.59 -6.45
CA LYS A 45 -5.94 12.23 -5.96
C LYS A 45 -5.90 11.21 -7.09
N SER A 46 -4.68 10.82 -7.45
CA SER A 46 -4.42 9.70 -8.35
C SER A 46 -3.09 9.05 -7.98
N PHE A 47 -2.89 7.82 -8.45
CA PHE A 47 -1.68 7.05 -8.16
C PHE A 47 -1.06 6.56 -9.46
N ALA A 48 0.27 6.56 -9.52
CA ALA A 48 1.04 5.90 -10.57
C ALA A 48 2.20 5.12 -9.96
N GLN A 49 2.84 4.29 -10.77
CA GLN A 49 4.05 3.58 -10.36
C GLN A 49 5.20 3.93 -11.30
N ARG A 50 6.41 3.98 -10.77
CA ARG A 50 7.65 4.14 -11.53
C ARG A 50 8.75 3.29 -10.94
N ARG A 51 9.80 3.03 -11.71
CA ARG A 51 10.97 2.25 -11.30
C ARG A 51 12.25 2.97 -11.70
N PRO A 52 13.38 2.74 -11.00
CA PRO A 52 14.67 3.26 -11.45
C PRO A 52 14.98 2.82 -12.89
N ASP A 53 15.55 3.72 -13.68
CA ASP A 53 15.95 3.43 -15.07
C ASP A 53 17.40 2.93 -15.20
N GLY A 54 18.14 2.87 -14.09
CA GLY A 54 19.55 2.49 -14.02
C GLY A 54 20.53 3.64 -14.26
N LYS A 55 20.04 4.86 -14.47
CA LYS A 55 20.81 6.09 -14.72
C LYS A 55 20.39 7.24 -13.78
N GLU A 56 20.03 6.90 -12.55
CA GLU A 56 19.51 7.83 -11.52
C GLU A 56 18.17 8.50 -11.88
N GLY A 57 17.51 8.06 -12.96
CA GLY A 57 16.20 8.53 -13.38
C GLY A 57 15.08 7.54 -13.10
N TRP A 58 13.89 7.84 -13.63
CA TRP A 58 12.67 7.07 -13.42
C TRP A 58 12.02 6.68 -14.74
N THR A 59 11.63 5.42 -14.87
CA THR A 59 10.74 4.94 -15.93
C THR A 59 9.36 4.62 -15.35
N TRP A 60 8.30 5.18 -15.93
CA TRP A 60 6.92 4.90 -15.51
C TRP A 60 6.52 3.43 -15.76
N GLY A 61 5.64 2.93 -14.90
CA GLY A 61 5.12 1.58 -14.87
C GLY A 61 6.03 0.55 -14.18
N LEU A 62 5.49 -0.65 -14.01
CA LEU A 62 6.14 -1.78 -13.33
C LEU A 62 6.60 -2.89 -14.29
N ARG A 63 6.79 -2.58 -15.58
CA ARG A 63 7.18 -3.61 -16.55
C ARG A 63 8.50 -4.25 -16.14
N GLY A 64 8.49 -5.58 -16.01
CA GLY A 64 9.66 -6.36 -15.58
C GLY A 64 9.89 -6.39 -14.07
N ILE A 65 9.06 -5.71 -13.27
CA ILE A 65 9.15 -5.70 -11.81
C ILE A 65 8.15 -6.71 -11.24
N LYS A 66 8.62 -7.55 -10.31
CA LYS A 66 7.77 -8.34 -9.43
C LYS A 66 7.54 -7.52 -8.16
N PRO A 67 6.33 -6.98 -7.92
CA PRO A 67 6.10 -6.13 -6.76
C PRO A 67 6.26 -6.91 -5.45
N VAL A 68 6.60 -6.18 -4.40
CA VAL A 68 6.78 -6.67 -3.03
C VAL A 68 5.87 -5.90 -2.09
N ILE A 69 5.77 -6.34 -0.82
CA ILE A 69 5.13 -5.55 0.23
C ILE A 69 5.98 -4.32 0.59
N TYR A 70 5.32 -3.28 1.10
CA TYR A 70 5.98 -2.06 1.54
C TYR A 70 6.86 -2.35 2.78
N HIS A 71 7.93 -1.59 3.00
CA HIS A 71 8.86 -1.85 4.12
C HIS A 71 9.38 -3.31 4.23
N LEU A 72 9.54 -4.01 3.10
CA LEU A 72 9.94 -5.44 3.09
C LEU A 72 11.18 -5.74 3.98
N PRO A 73 12.29 -4.97 3.94
CA PRO A 73 13.42 -5.21 4.83
C PRO A 73 13.06 -5.19 6.32
N GLN A 74 12.30 -4.17 6.75
CA GLN A 74 11.87 -3.99 8.13
C GLN A 74 10.92 -5.11 8.57
N VAL A 75 10.03 -5.53 7.67
CA VAL A 75 9.15 -6.68 7.93
C VAL A 75 9.95 -7.95 8.14
N LYS A 76 11.03 -8.17 7.37
CA LYS A 76 11.88 -9.35 7.56
C LYS A 76 12.62 -9.32 8.89
N GLU A 77 13.15 -8.18 9.29
CA GLU A 77 13.76 -8.00 10.60
C GLU A 77 12.75 -8.25 11.74
N ALA A 78 11.52 -7.76 11.60
CA ALA A 78 10.45 -7.99 12.56
C ALA A 78 10.07 -9.48 12.69
N ILE A 79 10.02 -10.20 11.57
CA ILE A 79 9.81 -11.66 11.56
C ILE A 79 10.92 -12.36 12.34
N ASP A 80 12.18 -12.02 12.08
CA ASP A 80 13.34 -12.65 12.74
C ASP A 80 13.34 -12.38 14.26
N LYS A 81 12.85 -11.21 14.67
CA LYS A 81 12.70 -10.82 16.09
C LYS A 81 11.41 -11.33 16.75
N GLY A 82 10.48 -11.89 15.98
CA GLY A 82 9.17 -12.32 16.45
C GLY A 82 8.24 -11.17 16.87
N GLU A 83 8.41 -9.99 16.27
CA GLU A 83 7.59 -8.80 16.49
C GLU A 83 6.24 -8.88 15.74
N THR A 84 5.24 -8.16 16.24
CA THR A 84 3.93 -8.02 15.58
C THR A 84 4.05 -7.13 14.34
N ILE A 85 3.46 -7.57 13.23
CA ILE A 85 3.40 -6.79 11.99
C ILE A 85 1.99 -6.26 11.78
N PHE A 86 1.85 -4.95 11.64
CA PHE A 86 0.57 -4.32 11.33
C PHE A 86 0.41 -4.14 9.82
N LEU A 87 -0.78 -4.43 9.31
CA LEU A 87 -1.07 -4.44 7.89
C LEU A 87 -2.32 -3.60 7.58
N PRO A 88 -2.18 -2.25 7.53
CA PRO A 88 -3.24 -1.37 7.03
C PRO A 88 -3.42 -1.45 5.50
N GLU A 89 -4.50 -0.85 4.99
CA GLU A 89 -4.86 -0.91 3.57
C GLU A 89 -3.87 -0.17 2.64
N GLY A 90 -3.27 0.93 3.09
CA GLY A 90 -2.46 1.80 2.23
C GLY A 90 -1.15 2.30 2.86
N GLU A 91 -0.25 2.81 2.01
CA GLU A 91 1.11 3.18 2.37
C GLU A 91 1.13 4.35 3.37
N LYS A 92 0.21 5.32 3.20
CA LYS A 92 0.06 6.44 4.15
C LYS A 92 -0.24 5.96 5.57
N ASP A 93 -1.11 4.97 5.72
CA ASP A 93 -1.49 4.48 7.05
C ASP A 93 -0.38 3.61 7.64
N ALA A 94 0.36 2.88 6.80
CA ALA A 94 1.59 2.21 7.24
C ALA A 94 2.63 3.22 7.76
N ASP A 95 2.88 4.31 7.03
CA ASP A 95 3.79 5.38 7.48
C ASP A 95 3.31 6.02 8.79
N ASN A 96 2.00 6.26 8.94
CA ASN A 96 1.42 6.83 10.16
C ASN A 96 1.62 5.90 11.37
N LEU A 97 1.35 4.60 11.21
CA LEU A 97 1.55 3.61 12.27
C LEU A 97 3.02 3.54 12.69
N THR A 98 3.94 3.48 11.72
CA THR A 98 5.37 3.42 12.01
C THR A 98 5.89 4.71 12.66
N SER A 99 5.54 5.87 12.13
CA SER A 99 6.07 7.16 12.62
C SER A 99 5.45 7.63 13.94
N HIS A 100 4.17 7.35 14.19
CA HIS A 100 3.48 7.83 15.39
C HIS A 100 3.39 6.80 16.51
N LEU A 101 3.40 5.50 16.20
CA LEU A 101 3.27 4.43 17.19
C LEU A 101 4.55 3.59 17.34
N GLY A 102 5.54 3.76 16.46
CA GLY A 102 6.79 3.02 16.52
C GLY A 102 6.63 1.52 16.22
N VAL A 103 5.54 1.12 15.55
CA VAL A 103 5.28 -0.28 15.21
C VAL A 103 5.73 -0.61 13.79
N VAL A 104 6.03 -1.89 13.53
CA VAL A 104 6.33 -2.36 12.18
C VAL A 104 5.03 -2.47 11.40
N ALA A 105 4.89 -1.66 10.36
CA ALA A 105 3.72 -1.65 9.50
C ALA A 105 4.10 -1.81 8.02
N THR A 106 3.25 -2.53 7.28
CA THR A 106 3.42 -2.80 5.86
C THR A 106 2.08 -2.80 5.13
N THR A 107 2.11 -2.81 3.79
CA THR A 107 0.92 -3.01 2.96
C THR A 107 1.30 -3.55 1.59
N GLY A 108 0.31 -3.95 0.79
CA GLY A 108 0.49 -4.27 -0.63
C GLY A 108 0.40 -3.02 -1.50
N PRO A 109 1.09 -2.97 -2.65
CA PRO A 109 0.98 -1.82 -3.56
C PRO A 109 -0.41 -1.75 -4.19
N MET A 110 -0.85 -0.53 -4.52
CA MET A 110 -2.09 -0.23 -5.27
C MET A 110 -3.41 -0.37 -4.49
N GLY A 111 -3.36 -0.58 -3.17
CA GLY A 111 -4.52 -0.56 -2.27
C GLY A 111 -5.50 -1.73 -2.43
N ALA A 112 -6.73 -1.55 -1.94
CA ALA A 112 -7.74 -2.61 -1.87
C ALA A 112 -8.00 -3.36 -3.18
N GLY A 113 -8.20 -4.67 -3.03
CA GLY A 113 -8.46 -5.58 -4.14
C GLY A 113 -7.24 -5.92 -5.01
N LYS A 114 -6.04 -5.40 -4.68
CA LYS A 114 -4.79 -5.71 -5.39
C LYS A 114 -3.86 -6.65 -4.63
N TRP A 115 -4.28 -7.15 -3.48
CA TRP A 115 -3.56 -8.16 -2.72
C TRP A 115 -3.37 -9.45 -3.52
N ARG A 116 -2.19 -10.07 -3.40
CA ARG A 116 -1.81 -11.29 -4.11
C ARG A 116 -1.21 -12.27 -3.13
N LYS A 117 -1.35 -13.58 -3.41
CA LYS A 117 -0.74 -14.66 -2.61
C LYS A 117 0.77 -14.48 -2.39
N ALA A 118 1.48 -13.92 -3.39
CA ALA A 118 2.91 -13.64 -3.28
C ALA A 118 3.27 -12.68 -2.14
N TYR A 119 2.36 -11.75 -1.78
CA TYR A 119 2.57 -10.83 -0.66
C TYR A 119 2.41 -11.54 0.69
N ALA A 120 1.41 -12.42 0.82
CA ALA A 120 1.25 -13.26 2.00
C ALA A 120 2.48 -14.17 2.23
N GLN A 121 3.06 -14.72 1.17
CA GLN A 121 4.31 -15.50 1.26
C GLN A 121 5.51 -14.69 1.80
N MET A 122 5.50 -13.37 1.65
CA MET A 122 6.56 -12.52 2.22
C MET A 122 6.42 -12.38 3.75
N LEU A 123 5.24 -12.66 4.30
CA LEU A 123 4.92 -12.64 5.72
C LEU A 123 5.03 -14.03 6.37
N THR A 124 5.38 -15.08 5.63
CA THR A 124 5.62 -16.41 6.20
C THR A 124 6.70 -16.36 7.28
N GLY A 125 6.40 -16.97 8.43
CA GLY A 125 7.26 -16.94 9.62
C GLY A 125 6.91 -15.84 10.62
N ALA A 126 6.07 -14.86 10.24
CA ALA A 126 5.54 -13.88 11.18
C ALA A 126 4.78 -14.59 12.30
N LYS A 127 5.11 -14.25 13.56
CA LYS A 127 4.41 -14.77 14.74
C LYS A 127 2.99 -14.21 14.83
N GLU A 128 2.82 -12.94 14.46
CA GLU A 128 1.53 -12.25 14.49
C GLU A 128 1.45 -11.22 13.37
N VAL A 129 0.31 -11.18 12.68
CA VAL A 129 -0.03 -10.15 11.71
C VAL A 129 -1.40 -9.58 12.06
N VAL A 130 -1.45 -8.28 12.34
CA VAL A 130 -2.68 -7.54 12.67
C VAL A 130 -3.15 -6.80 11.42
N VAL A 131 -4.22 -7.29 10.80
CA VAL A 131 -4.81 -6.67 9.59
C VAL A 131 -5.77 -5.56 10.01
N ILE A 132 -5.55 -4.34 9.50
CA ILE A 132 -6.38 -3.17 9.81
C ILE A 132 -7.17 -2.81 8.55
N ALA A 133 -8.49 -2.90 8.65
CA ALA A 133 -9.40 -2.57 7.56
C ALA A 133 -9.83 -1.10 7.61
N ASP A 134 -9.98 -0.49 6.45
CA ASP A 134 -10.79 0.73 6.34
C ASP A 134 -12.23 0.43 6.77
N ASN A 135 -12.89 1.40 7.40
CA ASN A 135 -14.24 1.26 7.92
C ASN A 135 -15.30 1.40 6.82
N ASP A 136 -15.18 0.58 5.78
CA ASP A 136 -16.14 0.47 4.70
C ASP A 136 -16.21 -0.97 4.16
N SER A 137 -17.21 -1.25 3.32
CA SER A 137 -17.40 -2.60 2.80
C SER A 137 -16.24 -3.10 1.92
N PRO A 138 -15.64 -2.29 1.02
CA PRO A 138 -14.42 -2.67 0.32
C PRO A 138 -13.25 -3.04 1.24
N GLY A 139 -12.96 -2.23 2.25
CA GLY A 139 -11.88 -2.43 3.21
C GLY A 139 -12.07 -3.72 4.01
N LEU A 140 -13.28 -3.99 4.49
CA LEU A 140 -13.59 -5.24 5.19
C LEU A 140 -13.36 -6.48 4.31
N ARG A 141 -13.80 -6.46 3.04
CA ARG A 141 -13.56 -7.57 2.10
C ARG A 141 -12.08 -7.75 1.79
N HIS A 142 -11.34 -6.64 1.68
CA HIS A 142 -9.90 -6.66 1.47
C HIS A 142 -9.18 -7.30 2.65
N ALA A 143 -9.47 -6.86 3.88
CA ALA A 143 -8.89 -7.42 5.10
C ALA A 143 -9.20 -8.92 5.26
N GLN A 144 -10.42 -9.35 4.98
CA GLN A 144 -10.80 -10.78 4.98
C GLN A 144 -10.00 -11.59 3.96
N THR A 145 -9.80 -11.05 2.76
CA THR A 145 -8.99 -11.68 1.71
C THR A 145 -7.54 -11.86 2.17
N ILE A 146 -6.97 -10.83 2.79
CA ILE A 146 -5.61 -10.89 3.34
C ILE A 146 -5.54 -11.94 4.44
N ALA A 147 -6.39 -11.83 5.47
CA ALA A 147 -6.40 -12.74 6.62
C ALA A 147 -6.51 -14.20 6.18
N SER A 148 -7.42 -14.49 5.24
CA SER A 148 -7.58 -15.85 4.68
C SER A 148 -6.30 -16.34 3.96
N SER A 149 -5.59 -15.44 3.27
CA SER A 149 -4.35 -15.80 2.56
C SER A 149 -3.14 -16.02 3.48
N LEU A 150 -3.20 -15.55 4.73
CA LEU A 150 -2.13 -15.72 5.73
C LEU A 150 -2.28 -17.03 6.53
N LEU A 151 -3.50 -17.59 6.56
CA LEU A 151 -3.83 -18.83 7.29
C LEU A 151 -3.71 -20.10 6.41
N ALA A 152 -3.39 -19.94 5.12
CA ALA A 152 -3.35 -21.01 4.12
C ALA A 152 -1.92 -21.46 3.81
#